data_AF-A0A3Q7QVL8-F1
#
_entry.id   AF-A0A3Q7QVL8-F1
#
_cell.length_a   1.000
_cell.length_b   1.000
_cell.length_c   1.000
_cell.angle_alpha   90.00
_cell.angle_beta   90.00
_cell.angle_gamma   90.00
#
_symmetry.space_group_name_H-M   'P 1'
#
loop_
_entity.id
_entity.type
_entity.pdbx_description
1 polymer ?
#
loop_
_entity_poly.entity_id
_entity_poly.type
_entity_poly.pdbx_seq_one_letter_code
_entity_poly.pdbx_strand_id
1 'polypeptide(L)'
;MLSSSSPKAWQWEKSQASPETLVRMNTRSKDLNWAQAGRYLLKDSPREVVCKVTGTELRWQDLGLYQCMIDLSPQNPHVLSKKIRLIERKENGTGQENQPRQSGSNACCWW
;
A
#
# COMPACT_ATOMS: atom_id res chain seq x y z
N MET A 1 -15.84 14.80 7.09
CA MET A 1 -15.59 13.56 7.86
C MET A 1 -15.92 12.27 7.08
N LEU A 2 -15.93 12.28 5.74
CA LEU A 2 -16.36 11.12 4.92
C LEU A 2 -15.28 10.04 4.72
N SER A 3 -14.05 10.25 5.20
CA SER A 3 -12.89 9.40 4.87
C SER A 3 -12.61 8.25 5.86
N SER A 4 -13.06 8.32 7.12
CA SER A 4 -12.62 7.34 8.13
C SER A 4 -13.23 5.96 7.97
N SER A 5 -14.46 5.85 7.47
CA SER A 5 -15.12 4.58 7.17
C SER A 5 -15.12 4.23 5.68
N SER A 6 -14.49 5.06 4.84
CA SER A 6 -14.43 4.79 3.42
C SER A 6 -13.43 3.67 3.15
N PRO A 7 -13.77 2.67 2.31
CA PRO A 7 -12.87 1.60 1.96
C PRO A 7 -11.61 2.14 1.29
N LYS A 8 -10.48 1.51 1.60
CA LYS A 8 -9.17 1.91 1.11
C LYS A 8 -8.56 0.76 0.35
N ALA A 9 -7.76 1.07 -0.66
CA ALA A 9 -7.03 0.06 -1.41
C ALA A 9 -5.59 0.52 -1.71
N TRP A 10 -4.72 -0.48 -1.84
CA TRP A 10 -3.37 -0.32 -2.33
C TRP A 10 -3.30 -0.89 -3.74
N GLN A 11 -2.79 -0.08 -4.67
CA GLN A 11 -2.73 -0.45 -6.07
C GLN A 11 -1.31 -0.30 -6.63
N TRP A 12 -1.03 -1.09 -7.66
CA TRP A 12 0.22 -1.09 -8.38
C TRP A 12 0.01 -0.79 -9.87
N GLU A 13 0.80 0.14 -10.39
CA GLU A 13 0.85 0.50 -11.81
C GLU A 13 1.94 -0.33 -12.49
N LYS A 14 1.59 -1.56 -12.83
CA LYS A 14 2.49 -2.51 -13.50
C LYS A 14 2.87 -2.06 -14.92
N SER A 15 1.99 -1.33 -15.61
CA SER A 15 2.16 -0.83 -16.98
C SER A 15 1.26 0.39 -17.26
N GLN A 16 1.18 0.85 -18.51
CA GLN A 16 0.25 1.92 -18.95
C GLN A 16 -1.25 1.54 -18.89
N ALA A 17 -1.58 0.32 -18.46
CA ALA A 17 -2.95 -0.13 -18.27
C ALA A 17 -3.58 0.45 -16.98
N SER A 18 -4.78 -0.02 -16.64
CA SER A 18 -5.44 0.32 -15.37
C SER A 18 -4.66 -0.22 -14.16
N PRO A 19 -4.64 0.50 -13.03
CA PRO A 19 -3.97 0.04 -11.80
C PRO A 19 -4.51 -1.31 -11.30
N GLU A 20 -3.61 -2.22 -10.91
CA GLU A 20 -3.94 -3.50 -10.30
C GLU A 20 -4.18 -3.31 -8.79
N THR A 21 -5.27 -3.86 -8.24
CA THR A 21 -5.53 -3.79 -6.80
C THR A 21 -4.86 -4.95 -6.07
N LEU A 22 -3.88 -4.63 -5.22
CA LEU A 22 -3.10 -5.61 -4.47
C LEU A 22 -3.77 -6.00 -3.15
N VAL A 23 -4.37 -5.03 -2.45
CA VAL A 23 -5.14 -5.25 -1.22
C VAL A 23 -6.21 -4.17 -1.08
N ARG A 24 -7.38 -4.54 -0.58
CA ARG A 24 -8.53 -3.64 -0.39
C ARG A 24 -9.28 -3.98 0.90
N MET A 25 -9.73 -2.95 1.61
CA MET A 25 -10.73 -3.11 2.67
C MET A 25 -12.10 -3.34 2.06
N ASN A 26 -12.75 -4.44 2.41
CA ASN A 26 -14.06 -4.79 1.83
C ASN A 26 -15.24 -4.21 2.61
N THR A 27 -15.00 -3.63 3.79
CA THR A 27 -16.06 -3.15 4.66
C THR A 27 -15.89 -1.67 4.99
N ARG A 28 -17.01 -1.00 5.24
CA ARG A 28 -17.06 0.34 5.84
C ARG A 28 -17.10 0.29 7.37
N SER A 29 -16.86 -0.89 7.97
CA SER A 29 -16.93 -1.06 9.41
C SER A 29 -15.76 -0.35 10.08
N LYS A 30 -16.05 0.43 11.12
CA LYS A 30 -15.01 1.09 11.94
C LYS A 30 -14.22 0.08 12.78
N ASP A 31 -14.78 -1.11 13.01
CA ASP A 31 -14.17 -2.15 13.82
C ASP A 31 -13.15 -2.99 13.01
N LEU A 32 -13.26 -2.97 11.68
CA LEU A 32 -12.35 -3.64 10.75
C LEU A 32 -11.50 -2.62 10.02
N ASN A 33 -10.47 -2.14 10.71
CA ASN A 33 -9.54 -1.13 10.20
C ASN A 33 -8.31 -1.74 9.49
N TRP A 34 -8.38 -2.97 9.00
CA TRP A 34 -7.28 -3.59 8.28
C TRP A 34 -7.77 -4.58 7.21
N ALA A 35 -6.91 -4.88 6.25
CA ALA A 35 -7.10 -5.90 5.24
C ALA A 35 -5.75 -6.51 4.86
N GLN A 36 -5.72 -7.81 4.56
CA GLN A 36 -4.51 -8.50 4.13
C GLN A 36 -4.80 -9.30 2.86
N ALA A 37 -3.89 -9.21 1.88
CA ALA A 37 -3.93 -10.01 0.67
C ALA A 37 -2.50 -10.31 0.21
N GLY A 38 -2.19 -11.60 0.08
CA GLY A 38 -0.84 -12.06 -0.21
C GLY A 38 0.19 -11.49 0.77
N ARG A 39 1.19 -10.79 0.23
CA ARG A 39 2.31 -10.19 0.98
C ARG A 39 2.03 -8.77 1.49
N TYR A 40 0.83 -8.24 1.26
CA TYR A 40 0.47 -6.86 1.58
C TYR A 40 -0.55 -6.79 2.72
N LEU A 41 -0.26 -5.96 3.72
CA LEU A 41 -1.16 -5.59 4.80
C LEU A 41 -1.50 -4.10 4.68
N LEU A 42 -2.79 -3.79 4.68
CA LEU A 42 -3.33 -2.44 4.72
C LEU A 42 -3.95 -2.22 6.10
N LYS A 43 -3.56 -1.15 6.80
CA LYS A 43 -4.10 -0.78 8.10
C LYS A 43 -4.48 0.69 8.12
N ASP A 44 -5.73 0.98 8.45
CA ASP A 44 -6.23 2.33 8.65
C ASP A 44 -6.05 2.73 10.12
N SER A 45 -5.44 3.90 10.33
CA SER A 45 -5.25 4.50 11.65
C SER A 45 -6.05 5.79 11.74
N PRO A 46 -7.33 5.75 12.17
CA PRO A 46 -8.16 6.96 12.26
C PRO A 46 -7.59 8.05 13.17
N ARG A 47 -6.84 7.66 14.22
CA ARG A 47 -6.20 8.60 15.15
C ARG A 47 -5.03 9.37 14.50
N GLU A 48 -4.27 8.70 13.66
CA GLU A 48 -3.11 9.28 12.97
C GLU A 48 -3.52 9.93 11.64
N VAL A 49 -4.74 9.68 11.17
CA VAL A 49 -5.24 10.14 9.88
C VAL A 49 -4.28 9.66 8.76
N VAL A 50 -3.93 8.37 8.83
CA VAL A 50 -2.99 7.72 7.90
C VAL A 50 -3.46 6.30 7.57
N CYS A 51 -3.33 5.90 6.30
CA CYS A 51 -3.28 4.48 5.92
C CYS A 51 -1.84 3.99 5.92
N LYS A 52 -1.56 2.90 6.63
CA LYS A 52 -0.27 2.21 6.60
C LYS A 52 -0.37 1.00 5.69
N VAL A 53 0.56 0.90 4.75
CA VAL A 53 0.77 -0.28 3.90
C VAL A 53 2.09 -0.93 4.29
N THR A 54 2.05 -2.22 4.57
CA THR A 54 3.25 -3.03 4.81
C THR A 54 3.32 -4.10 3.73
N GLY A 55 4.36 -4.04 2.90
CA GLY A 55 4.72 -5.09 1.94
C GLY A 55 5.86 -5.95 2.48
N THR A 56 5.70 -7.27 2.46
CA THR A 56 6.70 -8.24 2.93
C THR A 56 7.37 -8.96 1.76
N GLU A 57 8.60 -9.45 1.97
CA GLU A 57 9.36 -10.24 0.99
C GLU A 57 9.42 -9.63 -0.41
N LEU A 58 9.55 -8.30 -0.51
CA LEU A 58 9.52 -7.58 -1.79
C LEU A 58 10.58 -8.10 -2.76
N ARG A 59 10.19 -8.27 -4.03
CA ARG A 59 10.99 -8.84 -5.11
C ARG A 59 11.25 -7.79 -6.19
N TRP A 60 12.20 -8.09 -7.07
CA TRP A 60 12.50 -7.27 -8.24
C TRP A 60 11.31 -6.97 -9.14
N GLN A 61 10.37 -7.92 -9.26
CA GLN A 61 9.15 -7.74 -10.05
C GLN A 61 8.14 -6.79 -9.38
N ASP A 62 8.30 -6.49 -8.09
CA ASP A 62 7.44 -5.57 -7.36
C ASP A 62 7.88 -4.10 -7.55
N LEU A 63 9.00 -3.82 -8.22
CA LEU A 63 9.39 -2.44 -8.49
C LEU A 63 8.35 -1.73 -9.36
N GLY A 64 8.10 -0.45 -9.08
CA GLY A 64 7.12 0.32 -9.85
C GLY A 64 6.46 1.45 -9.06
N LEU A 65 5.41 2.00 -9.66
CA LEU A 65 4.58 3.03 -9.05
C LEU A 65 3.39 2.41 -8.34
N TYR A 66 3.14 2.88 -7.14
CA TYR A 66 2.03 2.45 -6.31
C TYR A 66 1.19 3.64 -5.90
N GLN A 67 -0.06 3.39 -5.55
CA GLN A 67 -0.95 4.43 -5.09
C GLN A 67 -1.96 3.91 -4.07
N CYS A 68 -2.36 4.82 -3.19
CA CYS A 68 -3.50 4.61 -2.30
C CYS A 68 -4.78 5.15 -2.94
N MET A 69 -5.82 4.32 -2.88
CA MET A 69 -7.17 4.65 -3.31
C MET A 69 -8.10 4.73 -2.12
N ILE A 70 -9.06 5.66 -2.18
CA ILE A 70 -10.19 5.72 -1.27
C ILE A 70 -11.51 5.70 -2.03
N ASP A 71 -12.38 4.79 -1.65
CA ASP A 71 -13.71 4.64 -2.19
C ASP A 71 -14.69 5.50 -1.37
N LEU A 72 -14.75 6.79 -1.70
CA LEU A 72 -15.71 7.72 -1.09
C LEU A 72 -17.16 7.40 -1.51
N SER A 73 -17.34 6.86 -2.73
CA SER A 73 -18.61 6.39 -3.27
C SER A 73 -18.38 5.26 -4.26
N PRO A 74 -19.27 4.25 -4.35
CA PRO A 74 -19.16 3.17 -5.34
C PRO A 74 -19.01 3.66 -6.78
N GLN A 75 -19.53 4.86 -7.10
CA GLN A 75 -19.45 5.45 -8.44
C GLN A 75 -18.27 6.40 -8.64
N ASN A 76 -17.61 6.86 -7.57
CA ASN A 76 -16.54 7.86 -7.67
C ASN A 76 -15.38 7.53 -6.70
N PRO A 77 -14.52 6.57 -7.06
CA PRO A 77 -13.33 6.27 -6.31
C PRO A 77 -12.27 7.36 -6.54
N HIS A 78 -11.66 7.86 -5.47
CA HIS A 78 -10.64 8.89 -5.53
C HIS A 78 -9.24 8.31 -5.31
N VAL A 79 -8.32 8.66 -6.20
CA VAL A 79 -6.88 8.43 -6.03
C VAL A 79 -6.35 9.51 -5.08
N LEU A 80 -5.64 9.11 -4.03
CA LEU A 80 -4.90 10.08 -3.23
C LEU A 80 -3.65 10.47 -4.02
N SER A 81 -3.49 11.77 -4.24
CA SER A 81 -2.67 12.38 -5.30
C SER A 81 -1.17 12.07 -5.29
N LYS A 82 -0.64 11.35 -4.30
CA LYS A 82 0.79 10.99 -4.24
C LYS A 82 1.02 9.52 -4.54
N LYS A 83 1.56 9.26 -5.74
CA LYS A 83 2.12 7.95 -6.09
C LYS A 83 3.46 7.74 -5.38
N ILE A 84 3.70 6.52 -4.97
CA ILE A 84 4.91 6.07 -4.27
C ILE A 84 5.67 5.16 -5.21
N ARG A 85 6.96 5.46 -5.45
CA ARG A 85 7.80 4.62 -6.29
C ARG A 85 8.63 3.68 -5.44
N LEU A 86 8.41 2.38 -5.59
CA LEU A 86 9.33 1.38 -5.05
C LEU A 86 10.51 1.24 -6.01
N ILE A 87 11.71 1.50 -5.50
CA ILE A 87 12.96 1.39 -6.23
C ILE A 87 13.85 0.33 -5.58
N GLU A 88 14.77 -0.21 -6.36
CA GLU A 88 15.83 -1.06 -5.83
C GLU A 88 16.67 -0.27 -4.82
N ARG A 89 16.94 -0.89 -3.66
CA ARG A 89 17.99 -0.41 -2.77
C ARG A 89 19.34 -0.81 -3.35
N LYS A 90 20.12 0.15 -3.84
CA LYS A 90 21.53 -0.07 -4.11
C LYS A 90 22.27 -0.22 -2.79
N GLU A 91 22.71 -1.43 -2.46
CA GLU A 91 23.66 -1.62 -1.37
C GLU A 91 25.06 -1.28 -1.90
N ASN A 92 25.71 -0.26 -1.32
CA ASN A 92 27.11 0.00 -1.58
C ASN A 92 27.91 -1.14 -0.92
N GLY A 93 28.37 -2.08 -1.74
CA GLY A 93 29.00 -3.31 -1.26
C GLY A 93 30.16 -3.06 -0.31
N THR A 94 29.98 -3.44 0.94
CA THR A 94 31.02 -4.03 1.78
C THR A 94 30.39 -5.23 2.46
N GLY A 95 31.05 -6.38 2.34
CA GLY A 95 30.43 -7.69 2.40
C GLY A 95 30.05 -8.22 3.78
N GLN A 96 29.42 -9.39 3.69
CA GLN A 96 29.20 -10.46 4.67
C GLN A 96 27.79 -10.61 5.31
N GLU A 97 27.21 -11.76 4.92
CA GLU A 97 26.64 -12.81 5.78
C GLU A 97 25.10 -12.97 5.84
N ASN A 98 24.66 -13.97 5.07
CA ASN A 98 23.60 -14.97 5.28
C ASN A 98 22.51 -14.66 6.32
N GLN A 99 21.49 -13.92 5.91
CA GLN A 99 20.15 -14.04 6.48
C GLN A 99 19.12 -13.67 5.41
N PRO A 100 17.95 -14.33 5.32
CA PRO A 100 16.89 -13.86 4.43
C PRO A 100 16.47 -12.47 4.92
N ARG A 101 16.99 -11.42 4.28
CA ARG A 101 16.67 -10.04 4.61
C ARG A 101 15.24 -9.78 4.16
N GLN A 102 14.30 -9.96 5.09
CA GLN A 102 12.92 -9.50 4.95
C GLN A 102 12.93 -7.96 4.92
N SER A 103 13.15 -7.38 3.73
CA SER A 103 13.04 -5.93 3.55
C SER A 103 11.56 -5.56 3.53
N GLY A 104 10.98 -5.31 4.70
CA GLY A 104 9.67 -4.69 4.82
C GLY A 104 9.75 -3.21 4.43
N SER A 105 8.91 -2.77 3.50
CA SER A 105 8.72 -1.35 3.23
C SER A 105 7.38 -0.90 3.80
N ASN A 106 7.42 0.17 4.60
CA ASN A 106 6.22 0.83 5.11
C ASN A 106 5.94 2.08 4.27
N ALA A 107 4.77 2.14 3.66
CA ALA A 107 4.27 3.33 2.99
C ALA A 107 3.14 3.95 3.83
N CYS A 108 3.23 5.25 4.07
CA CYS A 108 2.17 6.03 4.71
C CYS A 108 1.43 6.85 3.66
N CYS A 109 0.13 6.61 3.54
CA CYS A 109 -0.76 7.42 2.72
C CYS A 109 -1.47 8.43 3.63
N TRP A 110 -1.13 9.70 3.46
CA TRP A 110 -1.73 10.84 4.16
C TRP A 110 -3.02 11.27 3.44
N TRP A 111 -4.07 11.58 4.19
CA TRP A 111 -5.33 12.15 3.68
C TRP A 111 -5.33 13.67 3.72
#